data_AF-A0A7V3X4E5-F1
#
_entry.id   AF-A0A7V3X4E5-F1
#
_cell.length_a   1.000
_cell.length_b   1.000
_cell.length_c   1.000
_cell.angle_alpha   90.00
_cell.angle_beta   90.00
_cell.angle_gamma   90.00
#
_symmetry.space_group_name_H-M   'P 1'
#
loop_
_entity.id
_entity.type
_entity.pdbx_description
1 polymer ?
#
loop_
_entity_poly.entity_id
_entity_poly.type
_entity_poly.pdbx_seq_one_letter_code
_entity_poly.pdbx_strand_id
1 'polypeptide(L)'
;MAKIAFILLCHKDPDAIIKQAERLTAAGDFMAIHFDARANPASFAMIKEALGDNPNVTFAKKRIKCGWGAWSLVQATLNAVEAAVDAFPRATHFYMLSGDCMPIKSASYVHDFLDNDDVDYIESFDYFDSNWIKTGWKEERLIYRHFFNERTQPKRFYGSFKLQKQLGLTREIPADLQIMIGSQWWCLRRRTIEWILDFTRKRKDVMRFFRTTWIPDETFFQTLVRHLVPENEIKARTLTFLVFSDYGMPAT
;
A
#
# COMPACT_ATOMS: atom_id res chain seq x y z
N MET A 1 -18.83 -4.42 15.74
CA MET A 1 -18.47 -5.61 14.97
C MET A 1 -17.72 -5.15 13.75
N ALA A 2 -16.45 -5.52 13.69
CA ALA A 2 -15.54 -5.10 12.66
C ALA A 2 -16.05 -5.59 11.30
N LYS A 3 -16.01 -4.68 10.33
CA LYS A 3 -16.21 -4.95 8.92
C LYS A 3 -14.99 -4.49 8.17
N ILE A 4 -14.36 -5.41 7.45
CA ILE A 4 -13.08 -5.18 6.79
C ILE A 4 -13.35 -4.90 5.32
N ALA A 5 -12.80 -3.81 4.80
CA ALA A 5 -12.63 -3.60 3.37
C ALA A 5 -11.21 -4.01 2.98
N PHE A 6 -11.08 -5.18 2.37
CA PHE A 6 -9.80 -5.62 1.83
C PHE A 6 -9.43 -4.81 0.61
N ILE A 7 -8.22 -4.25 0.60
CA ILE A 7 -7.67 -3.46 -0.50
C ILE A 7 -6.71 -4.37 -1.27
N LEU A 8 -7.16 -4.89 -2.40
CA LEU A 8 -6.44 -5.90 -3.15
C LEU A 8 -5.72 -5.29 -4.36
N LEU A 9 -4.38 -5.33 -4.33
CA LEU A 9 -3.56 -5.07 -5.51
C LEU A 9 -3.15 -6.39 -6.17
N CYS A 10 -3.53 -6.60 -7.43
CA CYS A 10 -3.22 -7.81 -8.16
C CYS A 10 -2.91 -7.54 -9.64
N HIS A 11 -2.24 -8.49 -10.29
CA HIS A 11 -1.75 -8.31 -11.67
C HIS A 11 -1.69 -9.62 -12.49
N LYS A 12 -2.06 -10.76 -11.89
CA LYS A 12 -1.99 -12.10 -12.49
C LYS A 12 -3.07 -13.00 -11.85
N ASP A 13 -3.25 -14.18 -12.45
CA ASP A 13 -4.07 -15.29 -11.94
C ASP A 13 -5.53 -14.93 -11.60
N PRO A 14 -6.38 -14.67 -12.62
CA PRO A 14 -7.76 -14.24 -12.38
C PRO A 14 -8.58 -15.25 -11.57
N ASP A 15 -8.36 -16.55 -11.76
CA ASP A 15 -9.08 -17.60 -11.02
C ASP A 15 -8.79 -17.56 -9.52
N ALA A 16 -7.51 -17.39 -9.14
CA ALA A 16 -7.14 -17.24 -7.74
C ALA A 16 -7.74 -15.98 -7.12
N ILE A 17 -7.74 -14.86 -7.85
CA ILE A 17 -8.33 -13.59 -7.39
C ILE A 17 -9.84 -13.71 -7.16
N ILE A 18 -10.55 -14.35 -8.09
CA ILE A 18 -12.01 -14.58 -7.95
C ILE A 18 -12.28 -15.41 -6.69
N LYS A 19 -11.60 -16.55 -6.53
CA LYS A 19 -11.76 -17.42 -5.34
C LYS A 19 -11.41 -16.69 -4.04
N GLN A 20 -10.36 -15.87 -4.04
CA GLN A 20 -9.96 -15.09 -2.88
C GLN A 20 -11.04 -14.06 -2.51
N ALA A 21 -11.57 -13.34 -3.49
CA ALA A 21 -12.62 -12.33 -3.28
C ALA A 21 -13.92 -12.98 -2.78
N GLU A 22 -14.37 -14.08 -3.40
CA GLU A 22 -15.55 -14.82 -2.95
C GLU A 22 -15.39 -15.32 -1.51
N ARG A 23 -14.23 -15.90 -1.18
CA ARG A 23 -13.96 -16.43 0.16
C ARG A 23 -14.01 -15.35 1.24
N LEU A 24 -13.38 -14.21 0.99
CA LEU A 24 -13.32 -13.12 1.98
C LEU A 24 -14.68 -12.40 2.08
N THR A 25 -15.38 -12.18 0.96
CA THR A 25 -16.69 -11.52 0.98
C THR A 25 -17.81 -12.42 1.50
N ALA A 26 -17.69 -13.75 1.41
CA ALA A 26 -18.64 -14.70 2.03
C ALA A 26 -18.69 -14.59 3.56
N ALA A 27 -17.64 -14.06 4.20
CA ALA A 27 -17.64 -13.75 5.63
C ALA A 27 -18.40 -12.45 5.98
N GLY A 28 -18.99 -11.77 4.99
CA GLY A 28 -19.68 -10.50 5.13
C GLY A 28 -18.75 -9.29 5.21
N ASP A 29 -17.50 -9.44 4.78
CA ASP A 29 -16.53 -8.36 4.54
C ASP A 29 -16.61 -7.85 3.11
N PHE A 30 -15.86 -6.78 2.82
CA PHE A 30 -15.82 -6.10 1.54
C PHE A 30 -14.47 -6.23 0.85
N MET A 31 -14.44 -6.02 -0.46
CA MET A 31 -13.24 -6.08 -1.27
C MET A 31 -13.21 -4.94 -2.27
N ALA A 32 -12.12 -4.18 -2.32
CA ALA A 32 -11.83 -3.22 -3.37
C ALA A 32 -10.62 -3.67 -4.18
N ILE A 33 -10.85 -3.94 -5.46
CA ILE A 33 -9.85 -4.55 -6.34
C ILE A 33 -9.25 -3.50 -7.26
N HIS A 34 -7.92 -3.43 -7.24
CA HIS A 34 -7.14 -2.84 -8.33
C HIS A 34 -6.37 -3.94 -9.05
N PHE A 35 -6.76 -4.16 -10.30
CA PHE A 35 -6.02 -5.02 -11.22
C PHE A 35 -5.09 -4.14 -12.07
N ASP A 36 -3.80 -4.47 -12.14
CA ASP A 36 -2.79 -3.67 -12.84
C ASP A 36 -3.20 -3.40 -14.31
N ALA A 37 -3.04 -2.16 -14.78
CA ALA A 37 -3.31 -1.78 -16.16
C ALA A 37 -2.29 -2.35 -17.17
N ARG A 38 -1.15 -2.88 -16.72
CA ARG A 38 -0.19 -3.64 -17.54
C ARG A 38 -0.62 -5.08 -17.78
N ALA A 39 -1.43 -5.64 -16.89
CA ALA A 39 -1.87 -7.02 -16.97
C ALA A 39 -2.84 -7.24 -18.15
N ASN A 40 -2.99 -8.50 -18.56
CA ASN A 40 -3.84 -8.89 -19.68
C ASN A 40 -5.27 -8.34 -19.50
N PRO A 41 -5.79 -7.53 -20.45
CA PRO A 41 -7.16 -7.02 -20.39
C PRO A 41 -8.23 -8.12 -20.27
N ALA A 42 -8.00 -9.31 -20.85
CA ALA A 42 -8.92 -10.44 -20.76
C ALA A 42 -9.04 -10.97 -19.32
N SER A 43 -7.93 -11.03 -18.57
CA SER A 43 -7.96 -11.42 -17.15
C SER A 43 -8.77 -10.43 -16.32
N PHE A 44 -8.67 -9.13 -16.61
CA PHE A 44 -9.49 -8.13 -15.92
C PHE A 44 -10.97 -8.25 -16.27
N ALA A 45 -11.30 -8.51 -17.55
CA ALA A 45 -12.67 -8.73 -17.98
C ALA A 45 -13.29 -9.92 -17.26
N MET A 46 -12.57 -11.04 -17.16
CA MET A 46 -13.00 -12.24 -16.43
C MET A 46 -13.27 -11.95 -14.95
N ILE A 47 -12.39 -11.22 -14.26
CA ILE A 47 -12.61 -10.85 -12.84
C ILE A 47 -13.85 -9.95 -12.70
N LYS A 48 -14.02 -8.99 -13.61
CA LYS A 48 -15.20 -8.11 -13.61
C LYS A 48 -16.49 -8.87 -13.87
N GLU A 49 -16.49 -9.80 -14.80
CA GLU A 49 -17.65 -10.62 -15.13
C GLU A 49 -18.04 -11.50 -13.95
N ALA A 50 -17.07 -12.14 -13.29
CA ALA A 50 -17.33 -13.03 -12.16
C ALA A 50 -17.79 -12.28 -10.89
N LEU A 51 -17.23 -11.09 -10.61
CA LEU A 51 -17.44 -10.39 -9.34
C LEU A 51 -18.29 -9.12 -9.44
N GLY A 52 -18.67 -8.68 -10.65
CA GLY A 52 -19.31 -7.39 -10.89
C GLY A 52 -20.67 -7.22 -10.21
N ASP A 53 -21.40 -8.33 -10.04
CA ASP A 53 -22.71 -8.35 -9.38
C ASP A 53 -22.62 -8.59 -7.86
N ASN A 54 -21.42 -8.84 -7.32
CA ASN A 54 -21.24 -9.03 -5.88
C ASN A 54 -21.30 -7.67 -5.17
N PRO A 55 -22.31 -7.41 -4.29
CA PRO A 55 -22.49 -6.12 -3.64
C PRO A 55 -21.37 -5.78 -2.63
N ASN A 56 -20.55 -6.77 -2.27
CA ASN A 56 -19.42 -6.60 -1.38
C ASN A 56 -18.09 -6.41 -2.15
N VAL A 57 -18.13 -6.33 -3.48
CA VAL A 57 -16.95 -6.09 -4.32
C VAL A 57 -17.09 -4.76 -5.04
N THR A 58 -16.00 -4.00 -5.09
CA THR A 58 -15.87 -2.80 -5.92
C THR A 58 -14.53 -2.82 -6.64
N PHE A 59 -14.41 -2.01 -7.68
CA PHE A 59 -13.19 -1.88 -8.46
C PHE A 59 -12.66 -0.46 -8.37
N ALA A 60 -11.33 -0.32 -8.32
CA ALA A 60 -10.69 0.98 -8.43
C ALA A 60 -11.15 1.68 -9.71
N LYS A 61 -11.67 2.91 -9.59
CA LYS A 61 -12.22 3.70 -10.72
C LYS A 61 -11.20 3.85 -11.86
N LYS A 62 -9.91 3.90 -11.52
CA LYS A 62 -8.81 4.01 -12.48
C LYS A 62 -7.73 2.97 -12.20
N ARG A 63 -7.50 2.09 -13.17
CA ARG A 63 -6.35 1.17 -13.18
C ARG A 63 -5.06 1.92 -13.48
N ILE A 64 -3.99 1.55 -12.78
CA ILE A 64 -2.66 2.15 -12.87
C ILE A 64 -1.69 1.08 -13.37
N LYS A 65 -0.73 1.48 -14.20
CA LYS A 65 0.37 0.62 -14.62
C LYS A 65 1.39 0.55 -13.48
N CYS A 66 1.35 -0.49 -12.67
CA CYS A 66 2.18 -0.59 -11.47
C CYS A 66 3.61 -1.04 -11.81
N GLY A 67 4.59 -0.31 -11.31
CA GLY A 67 6.00 -0.66 -11.37
C GLY A 67 6.54 -0.89 -9.97
N TRP A 68 7.35 -1.93 -9.80
CA TRP A 68 7.98 -2.22 -8.52
C TRP A 68 8.82 -1.03 -8.01
N GLY A 69 8.66 -0.67 -6.74
CA GLY A 69 9.37 0.43 -6.10
C GLY A 69 9.03 1.82 -6.66
N ALA A 70 7.92 1.97 -7.38
CA ALA A 70 7.52 3.25 -7.98
C ALA A 70 6.21 3.77 -7.39
N TRP A 71 6.03 5.09 -7.43
CA TRP A 71 4.81 5.81 -7.01
C TRP A 71 3.50 5.18 -7.49
N SER A 72 3.52 4.52 -8.65
CA SER A 72 2.36 3.82 -9.20
C SER A 72 1.71 2.84 -8.23
N LEU A 73 2.48 2.19 -7.32
CA LEU A 73 1.92 1.29 -6.31
C LEU A 73 1.11 2.08 -5.28
N VAL A 74 1.67 3.16 -4.72
CA VAL A 74 0.94 4.06 -3.81
C VAL A 74 -0.31 4.64 -4.48
N GLN A 75 -0.21 5.06 -5.74
CA GLN A 75 -1.36 5.58 -6.47
C GLN A 75 -2.44 4.52 -6.71
N ALA A 76 -2.05 3.27 -6.99
CA ALA A 76 -2.99 2.15 -7.13
C ALA A 76 -3.71 1.88 -5.81
N THR A 77 -2.98 1.86 -4.70
CA THR A 77 -3.55 1.72 -3.35
C THR A 77 -4.53 2.84 -3.05
N LEU A 78 -4.15 4.11 -3.26
CA LEU A 78 -5.05 5.24 -3.02
C LEU A 78 -6.33 5.15 -3.85
N ASN A 79 -6.24 4.78 -5.13
CA ASN A 79 -7.42 4.62 -5.98
C ASN A 79 -8.35 3.49 -5.51
N ALA A 80 -7.78 2.39 -5.00
CA ALA A 80 -8.55 1.27 -4.46
C ALA A 80 -9.20 1.63 -3.11
N VAL A 81 -8.47 2.33 -2.25
CA VAL A 81 -8.96 2.87 -0.98
C VAL A 81 -10.11 3.85 -1.20
N GLU A 82 -9.98 4.81 -2.13
CA GLU A 82 -11.06 5.73 -2.48
C GLU A 82 -12.31 4.98 -2.94
N ALA A 83 -12.16 3.97 -3.80
CA ALA A 83 -13.29 3.14 -4.23
C ALA A 83 -13.94 2.38 -3.07
N ALA A 84 -13.14 1.86 -2.13
CA ALA A 84 -13.63 1.17 -0.94
C ALA A 84 -14.41 2.09 0.00
N VAL A 85 -13.88 3.29 0.28
CA VAL A 85 -14.51 4.28 1.16
C VAL A 85 -15.87 4.70 0.61
N ASP A 86 -15.93 4.96 -0.70
CA ASP A 86 -17.15 5.37 -1.41
C ASP A 86 -18.20 4.25 -1.44
N ALA A 87 -17.79 3.02 -1.73
CA ALA A 87 -18.72 1.90 -1.91
C ALA A 87 -19.21 1.29 -0.59
N PHE A 88 -18.38 1.31 0.46
CA PHE A 88 -18.61 0.56 1.69
C PHE A 88 -18.66 1.46 2.92
N PRO A 89 -19.75 2.21 3.14
CA PRO A 89 -19.90 3.11 4.30
C PRO A 89 -19.84 2.37 5.64
N ARG A 90 -20.13 1.06 5.66
CA ARG A 90 -20.08 0.22 6.86
C ARG A 90 -18.71 -0.37 7.15
N ALA A 91 -17.72 -0.22 6.26
CA ALA A 91 -16.37 -0.70 6.52
C ALA A 91 -15.72 0.09 7.65
N THR A 92 -15.31 -0.61 8.70
CA THR A 92 -14.64 -0.06 9.89
C THR A 92 -13.12 -0.09 9.77
N HIS A 93 -12.60 -1.07 9.02
CA HIS A 93 -11.18 -1.34 8.86
C HIS A 93 -10.87 -1.55 7.38
N PHE A 94 -9.66 -1.19 6.97
CA PHE A 94 -9.17 -1.29 5.61
C PHE A 94 -7.88 -2.10 5.66
N TYR A 95 -7.83 -3.22 4.97
CA TYR A 95 -6.72 -4.16 5.07
C TYR A 95 -6.08 -4.40 3.70
N MET A 96 -4.86 -3.91 3.53
CA MET A 96 -4.06 -4.07 2.33
C MET A 96 -3.60 -5.52 2.11
N LEU A 97 -3.87 -6.08 0.93
CA LEU A 97 -3.47 -7.42 0.51
C LEU A 97 -2.98 -7.45 -0.95
N SER A 98 -2.30 -8.53 -1.32
CA SER A 98 -2.08 -8.89 -2.73
C SER A 98 -2.72 -10.21 -3.09
N GLY A 99 -2.71 -10.52 -4.38
CA GLY A 99 -3.17 -11.81 -4.89
C GLY A 99 -2.37 -13.02 -4.38
N ASP A 100 -1.16 -12.81 -3.86
CA ASP A 100 -0.34 -13.87 -3.28
C ASP A 100 -0.60 -14.03 -1.75
N CYS A 101 -1.49 -13.22 -1.15
CA CYS A 101 -1.83 -13.32 0.29
C CYS A 101 -2.92 -14.37 0.55
N MET A 102 -2.78 -15.15 1.63
CA MET A 102 -3.78 -16.12 2.05
C MET A 102 -4.12 -15.99 3.54
N PRO A 103 -5.42 -16.10 3.92
CA PRO A 103 -5.81 -16.05 5.32
C PRO A 103 -5.36 -17.32 6.05
N ILE A 104 -4.73 -17.14 7.21
CA ILE A 104 -4.30 -18.24 8.12
C ILE A 104 -5.12 -18.29 9.41
N LYS A 105 -6.08 -17.39 9.57
CA LYS A 105 -7.04 -17.31 10.68
C LYS A 105 -8.46 -17.20 10.13
N SER A 106 -9.46 -17.57 10.93
CA SER A 106 -10.87 -17.44 10.54
C SER A 106 -11.31 -15.98 10.48
N ALA A 107 -12.39 -15.71 9.75
CA ALA A 107 -13.01 -14.39 9.72
C ALA A 107 -13.49 -13.94 11.11
N SER A 108 -14.10 -14.84 11.88
CA SER A 108 -14.52 -14.56 13.26
C SER A 108 -13.36 -14.11 14.14
N TYR A 109 -12.21 -14.79 14.05
CA TYR A 109 -11.02 -14.43 14.82
C TYR A 109 -10.54 -13.02 14.51
N VAL A 110 -10.45 -12.65 13.21
CA VAL A 110 -9.97 -11.31 12.86
C VAL A 110 -11.00 -10.23 13.20
N HIS A 111 -12.30 -10.51 13.11
CA HIS A 111 -13.34 -9.57 13.55
C HIS A 111 -13.26 -9.31 15.05
N ASP A 112 -13.24 -10.37 15.87
CA ASP A 112 -13.10 -10.26 17.32
C ASP A 112 -11.79 -9.54 17.70
N PHE A 113 -10.70 -9.89 17.02
CA PHE A 113 -9.39 -9.26 17.25
C PHE A 113 -9.42 -7.75 16.96
N LEU A 114 -10.04 -7.32 15.86
CA LEU A 114 -10.13 -5.90 15.49
C LEU A 114 -11.19 -5.13 16.31
N ASP A 115 -12.24 -5.78 16.80
CA ASP A 115 -13.21 -5.15 17.69
C ASP A 115 -12.63 -4.86 19.09
N ASN A 116 -11.62 -5.62 19.52
CA ASN A 116 -11.00 -5.48 20.84
C ASN A 116 -9.96 -4.36 20.93
N ASP A 117 -9.37 -3.93 19.80
CA ASP A 117 -8.29 -2.95 19.76
C ASP A 117 -8.63 -1.79 18.80
N ASP A 118 -8.87 -0.60 19.35
CA ASP A 118 -9.10 0.63 18.55
C ASP A 118 -7.78 1.27 18.12
N VAL A 119 -7.00 0.54 17.31
CA VAL A 119 -5.65 0.94 16.86
C VAL A 119 -5.42 0.66 15.38
N ASP A 120 -4.46 1.38 14.80
CA ASP A 120 -3.94 1.14 13.46
C ASP A 120 -2.75 0.17 13.50
N TYR A 121 -2.80 -0.87 12.67
CA TYR A 121 -1.73 -1.86 12.53
C TYR A 121 -0.88 -1.55 11.29
N ILE A 122 0.26 -0.92 11.52
CA ILE A 122 1.21 -0.56 10.47
C ILE A 122 2.62 -0.50 11.05
N GLU A 123 3.57 -1.20 10.42
CA GLU A 123 4.98 -0.99 10.73
C GLU A 123 5.37 0.45 10.40
N SER A 124 5.90 1.17 11.38
CA SER A 124 6.31 2.55 11.22
C SER A 124 7.47 2.85 12.17
N PHE A 125 8.68 2.66 11.65
CA PHE A 125 9.94 2.93 12.32
C PHE A 125 10.56 4.20 11.75
N ASP A 126 11.38 4.89 12.53
CA ASP A 126 12.10 6.07 12.04
C ASP A 126 12.97 5.68 10.84
N TYR A 127 12.89 6.46 9.75
CA TYR A 127 13.57 6.12 8.50
C TYR A 127 15.10 6.12 8.61
N PHE A 128 15.66 7.03 9.40
CA PHE A 128 17.10 7.24 9.51
C PHE A 128 17.71 6.47 10.68
N ASP A 129 17.03 6.47 11.82
CA ASP A 129 17.54 5.92 13.08
C ASP A 129 17.24 4.43 13.25
N SER A 130 16.32 3.85 12.47
CA SER A 130 16.02 2.42 12.56
C SER A 130 16.94 1.54 11.71
N ASN A 131 17.02 0.27 12.13
CA ASN A 131 17.71 -0.80 11.40
C ASN A 131 16.80 -1.54 10.42
N TRP A 132 15.65 -0.96 10.05
CA TRP A 132 14.72 -1.60 9.11
C TRP A 132 15.37 -1.76 7.73
N ILE A 133 16.03 -0.71 7.22
CA ILE A 133 16.89 -0.83 6.04
C ILE A 133 18.26 -1.37 6.49
N LYS A 134 18.46 -2.68 6.32
CA LYS A 134 19.73 -3.35 6.66
C LYS A 134 20.86 -3.02 5.69
N THR A 135 20.55 -2.94 4.39
CA THR A 135 21.55 -2.75 3.33
C THR A 135 21.01 -1.87 2.18
N GLY A 136 21.93 -1.29 1.41
CA GLY A 136 21.60 -0.48 0.23
C GLY A 136 21.36 1.00 0.52
N TRP A 137 20.72 1.69 -0.43
CA TRP A 137 20.42 3.12 -0.33
C TRP A 137 19.43 3.42 0.78
N LYS A 138 19.68 4.47 1.56
CA LYS A 138 18.76 5.02 2.57
C LYS A 138 18.35 6.42 2.16
N GLU A 139 19.20 7.40 2.47
CA GLU A 139 18.94 8.81 2.17
C GLU A 139 18.73 9.03 0.66
N GLU A 140 19.46 8.29 -0.19
CA GLU A 140 19.37 8.42 -1.64
C GLU A 140 17.99 8.08 -2.21
N ARG A 141 17.18 7.26 -1.49
CA ARG A 141 15.81 6.97 -1.90
C ARG A 141 14.92 8.22 -1.81
N LEU A 142 15.25 9.12 -0.88
CA LEU A 142 14.47 10.31 -0.54
C LEU A 142 15.00 11.57 -1.23
N ILE A 143 16.30 11.84 -1.18
CA ILE A 143 16.87 13.13 -1.61
C ILE A 143 17.08 13.24 -3.13
N TYR A 144 17.20 12.11 -3.83
CA TYR A 144 17.26 12.09 -5.29
C TYR A 144 15.90 11.79 -5.90
N ARG A 145 15.67 12.30 -7.11
CA ARG A 145 14.42 12.10 -7.84
C ARG A 145 14.54 10.88 -8.75
N HIS A 146 13.73 9.86 -8.47
CA HIS A 146 13.72 8.59 -9.17
C HIS A 146 12.63 8.57 -10.26
N PHE A 147 12.91 9.20 -11.39
CA PHE A 147 11.96 9.34 -12.51
C PHE A 147 11.75 8.07 -13.33
N PHE A 148 12.76 7.19 -13.34
CA PHE A 148 12.74 5.94 -14.08
C PHE A 148 12.46 4.79 -13.12
N ASN A 149 11.87 3.71 -13.62
CA ASN A 149 11.68 2.51 -12.82
C ASN A 149 12.93 1.62 -12.93
N GLU A 150 13.50 1.25 -11.78
CA GLU A 150 14.76 0.51 -11.71
C GLU A 150 14.70 -0.84 -12.46
N ARG A 151 13.65 -1.64 -12.23
CA ARG A 151 13.53 -2.98 -12.83
C ARG A 151 13.36 -2.97 -14.35
N THR A 152 12.67 -1.96 -14.89
CA THR A 152 12.35 -1.89 -16.33
C THR A 152 13.31 -1.03 -17.14
N GLN A 153 13.95 -0.03 -16.52
CA GLN A 153 14.84 0.91 -17.18
C GLN A 153 16.12 1.15 -16.35
N PRO A 154 16.90 0.10 -16.01
CA PRO A 154 18.02 0.21 -15.06
C PRO A 154 19.09 1.19 -15.52
N LYS A 155 19.46 1.19 -16.82
CA LYS A 155 20.46 2.13 -17.35
C LYS A 155 20.06 3.59 -17.16
N ARG A 156 18.79 3.92 -17.37
CA ARG A 156 18.27 5.30 -17.18
C ARG A 156 18.14 5.65 -15.71
N PHE A 157 17.71 4.71 -14.88
CA PHE A 157 17.63 4.87 -13.42
C PHE A 157 18.99 5.24 -12.84
N TYR A 158 19.99 4.39 -13.03
CA TYR A 158 21.33 4.61 -12.50
C TYR A 158 22.06 5.78 -13.18
N GLY A 159 21.83 6.03 -14.47
CA GLY A 159 22.35 7.20 -15.17
C GLY A 159 21.80 8.52 -14.61
N SER A 160 20.49 8.60 -14.38
CA SER A 160 19.84 9.77 -13.79
C SER A 160 20.29 10.02 -12.35
N PHE A 161 20.47 8.96 -11.55
CA PHE A 161 21.05 9.07 -10.21
C PHE A 161 22.48 9.63 -10.25
N LYS A 162 23.36 9.07 -11.09
CA LYS A 162 24.75 9.53 -11.21
C LYS A 162 24.83 10.99 -11.63
N LEU A 163 23.99 11.41 -12.58
CA LEU A 163 23.94 12.80 -13.03
C LEU A 163 23.48 13.74 -11.91
N GLN A 164 22.42 13.40 -11.18
CA GLN A 164 21.97 14.20 -10.04
C GLN A 164 23.07 14.31 -8.97
N LYS A 165 23.78 13.22 -8.67
CA LYS A 165 24.90 13.21 -7.72
C LYS A 165 26.06 14.09 -8.18
N GLN A 166 26.44 14.02 -9.46
CA GLN A 166 27.51 14.85 -10.04
C GLN A 166 27.18 16.34 -10.03
N LEU A 167 25.90 16.68 -10.23
CA LEU A 167 25.43 18.07 -10.26
C LEU A 167 24.95 18.59 -8.90
N GLY A 168 25.01 17.78 -7.83
CA GLY A 168 24.51 18.16 -6.51
C GLY A 168 22.99 18.41 -6.44
N LEU A 169 22.21 17.80 -7.35
CA LEU A 169 20.76 18.04 -7.48
C LEU A 169 19.94 17.21 -6.49
N THR A 170 20.04 17.55 -5.21
CA THR A 170 19.23 16.96 -4.14
C THR A 170 17.87 17.68 -4.01
N ARG A 171 17.05 17.24 -3.06
CA ARG A 171 15.84 17.93 -2.63
C ARG A 171 15.70 17.79 -1.13
N GLU A 172 15.05 18.77 -0.53
CA GLU A 172 14.71 18.71 0.89
C GLU A 172 13.48 17.83 1.11
N ILE A 173 13.48 17.17 2.27
CA ILE A 173 12.32 16.47 2.81
C ILE A 173 11.39 17.53 3.43
N PRO A 174 10.05 17.42 3.28
CA PRO A 174 9.14 18.35 3.95
C PRO A 174 9.42 18.43 5.46
N ALA A 175 9.78 19.62 5.94
CA ALA A 175 10.36 19.82 7.26
C ALA A 175 9.43 19.47 8.42
N ASP A 176 8.11 19.45 8.18
CA ASP A 176 7.09 19.10 9.16
C ASP A 176 6.80 17.58 9.22
N LEU A 177 7.43 16.78 8.37
CA LEU A 177 7.26 15.34 8.32
C LEU A 177 8.48 14.61 8.86
N GLN A 178 8.26 13.80 9.89
CA GLN A 178 9.19 12.72 10.23
C GLN A 178 8.95 11.55 9.28
N ILE A 179 9.94 11.22 8.45
CA ILE A 179 9.82 10.12 7.51
C ILE A 179 9.92 8.80 8.26
N MET A 180 8.97 7.91 7.96
CA MET A 180 8.88 6.59 8.56
C MET A 180 9.04 5.52 7.49
N ILE A 181 9.43 4.32 7.91
CA ILE A 181 9.53 3.14 7.05
C ILE A 181 8.93 1.90 7.71
N GLY A 182 8.44 0.98 6.90
CA GLY A 182 7.92 -0.31 7.33
C GLY A 182 7.42 -1.13 6.15
N SER A 183 6.85 -2.30 6.44
CA SER A 183 6.19 -3.12 5.42
C SER A 183 5.07 -2.38 4.67
N GLN A 184 4.90 -2.69 3.38
CA GLN A 184 3.76 -2.23 2.56
C GLN A 184 2.40 -2.66 3.15
N TRP A 185 2.34 -3.75 3.93
CA TRP A 185 1.09 -4.30 4.45
C TRP A 185 0.65 -3.60 5.73
N TRP A 186 -0.64 -3.26 5.80
CA TRP A 186 -1.24 -2.59 6.96
C TRP A 186 -2.72 -2.94 7.07
N CYS A 187 -3.26 -2.78 8.27
CA CYS A 187 -4.69 -2.75 8.55
C CYS A 187 -5.00 -1.46 9.30
N LEU A 188 -5.74 -0.54 8.68
CA LEU A 188 -6.01 0.80 9.19
C LEU A 188 -7.50 0.98 9.43
N ARG A 189 -7.84 1.76 10.45
CA ARG A 189 -9.21 2.13 10.78
C ARG A 189 -9.75 3.11 9.74
N ARG A 190 -11.08 3.13 9.57
CA ARG A 190 -11.77 4.03 8.63
C ARG A 190 -11.37 5.49 8.82
N ARG A 191 -11.36 5.95 10.07
CA ARG A 191 -11.00 7.34 10.42
C ARG A 191 -9.60 7.70 9.89
N THR A 192 -8.63 6.83 10.10
CA THR A 192 -7.25 7.01 9.64
C THR A 192 -7.18 7.06 8.12
N ILE A 193 -7.92 6.20 7.43
CA ILE A 193 -8.03 6.22 5.97
C ILE A 193 -8.64 7.53 5.46
N GLU A 194 -9.73 8.01 6.07
CA GLU A 194 -10.37 9.27 5.69
C GLU A 194 -9.43 10.47 5.91
N TRP A 195 -8.69 10.50 7.02
CA TRP A 195 -7.65 11.51 7.27
C TRP A 195 -6.53 11.46 6.24
N ILE A 196 -6.06 10.27 5.86
CA ILE A 196 -5.05 10.11 4.80
C ILE A 196 -5.57 10.67 3.47
N LEU A 197 -6.79 10.32 3.08
CA LEU A 197 -7.38 10.81 1.83
C LEU A 197 -7.50 12.35 1.85
N ASP A 198 -7.98 12.93 2.94
CA ASP A 198 -8.06 14.39 3.09
C ASP A 198 -6.68 15.05 3.10
N PHE A 199 -5.68 14.42 3.71
CA PHE A 199 -4.30 14.89 3.67
C PHE A 199 -3.77 14.92 2.23
N THR A 200 -4.00 13.85 1.44
CA THR A 200 -3.56 13.82 0.02
C THR A 200 -4.24 14.89 -0.85
N ARG A 201 -5.45 15.32 -0.45
CA ARG A 201 -6.18 16.42 -1.10
C ARG A 201 -5.54 17.78 -0.77
N LYS A 202 -5.13 17.99 0.48
CA LYS A 202 -4.58 19.26 0.98
C LYS A 202 -3.08 19.43 0.69
N ARG A 203 -2.25 18.41 0.96
CA ARG A 203 -0.78 18.47 0.92
C ARG A 203 -0.19 18.00 -0.41
N LYS A 204 -0.36 18.82 -1.45
CA LYS A 204 0.14 18.53 -2.81
C LYS A 204 1.67 18.50 -2.91
N ASP A 205 2.35 19.24 -2.04
CA ASP A 205 3.79 19.23 -1.83
C ASP A 205 4.28 17.83 -1.43
N VAL A 206 3.64 17.19 -0.45
CA VAL A 206 3.99 15.84 0.02
C VAL A 206 3.72 14.80 -1.07
N MET A 207 2.60 14.93 -1.78
CA MET A 207 2.30 14.08 -2.94
C MET A 207 3.36 14.22 -4.05
N ARG A 208 3.86 15.43 -4.31
CA ARG A 208 4.94 15.67 -5.28
C ARG A 208 6.27 15.09 -4.80
N PHE A 209 6.54 15.13 -3.50
CA PHE A 209 7.70 14.50 -2.91
C PHE A 209 7.67 12.98 -3.16
N PHE A 210 6.65 12.27 -2.68
CA PHE A 210 6.62 10.81 -2.81
C PHE A 210 6.49 10.30 -4.25
N ARG A 211 5.96 11.11 -5.18
CA ARG A 211 5.90 10.77 -6.62
C ARG A 211 7.24 10.42 -7.26
N THR A 212 8.34 10.91 -6.69
CA THR A 212 9.70 10.67 -7.20
C THR A 212 10.62 10.06 -6.14
N THR A 213 10.05 9.57 -5.03
CA THR A 213 10.75 8.74 -4.05
C THR A 213 10.84 7.30 -4.56
N TRP A 214 11.94 6.62 -4.28
CA TRP A 214 12.08 5.20 -4.60
C TRP A 214 11.56 4.32 -3.47
N ILE A 215 10.78 3.29 -3.83
CA ILE A 215 10.04 2.40 -2.93
C ILE A 215 9.15 3.21 -1.96
N PRO A 216 8.28 4.10 -2.48
CA PRO A 216 7.43 4.93 -1.63
C PRO A 216 6.31 4.13 -0.94
N ASP A 217 6.01 2.93 -1.41
CA ASP A 217 5.03 2.00 -0.86
C ASP A 217 5.37 1.49 0.56
N GLU A 218 6.64 1.58 0.97
CA GLU A 218 7.14 1.22 2.30
C GLU A 218 7.36 2.44 3.22
N THR A 219 7.10 3.66 2.73
CA THR A 219 7.31 4.88 3.52
C THR A 219 6.13 5.85 3.53
N PHE A 220 5.31 5.88 2.48
CA PHE A 220 4.23 6.85 2.32
C PHE A 220 3.16 6.69 3.41
N PHE A 221 2.53 5.52 3.51
CA PHE A 221 1.47 5.29 4.49
C PHE A 221 2.01 5.34 5.91
N GLN A 222 3.22 4.85 6.14
CA GLN A 222 3.92 4.82 7.41
C GLN A 222 4.15 6.25 7.94
N THR A 223 4.65 7.14 7.07
CA THR A 223 4.87 8.56 7.37
C THR A 223 3.54 9.25 7.66
N LEU A 224 2.53 9.03 6.81
CA LEU A 224 1.25 9.71 6.96
C LEU A 224 0.49 9.26 8.21
N VAL A 225 0.48 7.96 8.53
CA VAL A 225 -0.18 7.46 9.75
C VAL A 225 0.49 8.05 10.98
N ARG A 226 1.83 8.02 11.06
CA ARG A 226 2.56 8.61 12.20
C ARG A 226 2.40 10.12 12.33
N HIS A 227 2.20 10.82 11.21
CA HIS A 227 1.94 12.26 11.23
C HIS A 227 0.51 12.63 11.65
N LEU A 228 -0.47 11.77 11.35
CA LEU A 228 -1.90 12.07 11.52
C LEU A 228 -2.54 11.43 12.75
N VAL A 229 -1.99 10.31 13.24
CA VAL A 229 -2.61 9.48 14.28
C VAL A 229 -1.78 9.55 15.58
N PRO A 230 -2.43 9.71 16.75
CA PRO A 230 -1.76 9.65 18.04
C PRO A 230 -0.99 8.33 18.24
N GLU A 231 0.19 8.39 18.84
CA GLU A 231 1.07 7.23 18.99
C GLU A 231 0.42 6.06 19.77
N ASN A 232 -0.39 6.35 20.79
CA ASN A 232 -1.09 5.32 21.57
C ASN A 232 -2.16 4.57 20.77
N GLU A 233 -2.54 5.07 19.60
CA GLU A 233 -3.47 4.42 18.67
C GLU A 233 -2.75 3.69 17.52
N ILE A 234 -1.43 3.53 17.58
CA ILE A 234 -0.64 2.83 16.56
C ILE A 234 0.04 1.61 17.16
N LYS A 235 -0.10 0.46 16.50
CA LYS A 235 0.73 -0.72 16.75
C LYS A 235 1.71 -0.90 15.60
N ALA A 236 3.01 -0.75 15.91
CA ALA A 236 4.12 -0.85 14.97
C ALA A 236 4.41 -2.30 14.52
N ARG A 237 3.39 -2.97 13.97
CA ARG A 237 3.46 -4.32 13.39
C ARG A 237 2.40 -4.47 12.31
N THR A 238 2.61 -5.39 11.38
CA THR A 238 1.56 -5.80 10.45
C THR A 238 0.72 -6.94 11.02
N LEU A 239 -0.46 -7.17 10.44
CA LEU A 239 -1.25 -8.38 10.66
C LEU A 239 -0.97 -9.46 9.61
N THR A 240 0.01 -9.22 8.74
CA THR A 240 0.43 -10.12 7.66
C THR A 240 1.70 -10.84 8.09
N PHE A 241 1.67 -12.16 8.12
CA PHE A 241 2.89 -12.93 8.36
C PHE A 241 3.77 -12.90 7.11
N LEU A 242 5.01 -12.44 7.26
CA LEU A 242 5.98 -12.31 6.18
C LEU A 242 7.27 -12.98 6.62
N VAL A 243 7.82 -13.85 5.78
CA VAL A 243 9.18 -14.36 5.96
C VAL A 243 10.02 -13.73 4.86
N PHE A 244 11.04 -12.96 5.25
CA PHE A 244 11.99 -12.37 4.33
C PHE A 244 13.38 -12.93 4.58
N SER A 245 14.14 -13.12 3.50
CA SER A 245 15.60 -13.24 3.55
C SER A 245 16.24 -11.90 3.96
N ASP A 246 17.51 -11.93 4.35
CA ASP A 246 18.26 -10.70 4.71
C ASP A 246 18.37 -9.66 3.57
N TYR A 247 18.06 -10.07 2.34
CA TYR A 247 18.03 -9.20 1.15
C TYR A 247 16.63 -8.62 0.87
N GLY A 248 15.66 -8.78 1.77
CA GLY A 248 14.29 -8.29 1.60
C GLY A 248 13.51 -9.04 0.51
N MET A 249 13.97 -10.22 0.11
CA MET A 249 13.21 -11.11 -0.78
C MET A 249 12.35 -12.06 0.06
N PRO A 250 11.08 -12.31 -0.29
CA PRO A 250 10.27 -13.30 0.38
C PRO A 250 11.00 -14.66 0.43
N ALA A 251 11.09 -15.27 1.61
CA ALA A 251 11.62 -16.61 1.74
C ALA A 251 10.59 -17.60 1.18
N THR A 252 11.02 -18.42 0.23
CA THR A 252 10.26 -19.55 -0.33
C THR A 252 10.29 -20.75 0.60
#